data_AF-A0A1F2S7F8-F1
#
_entry.id   AF-A0A1F2S7F8-F1
#
_cell.length_a   1.000
_cell.length_b   1.000
_cell.length_c   1.000
_cell.angle_alpha   90.00
_cell.angle_beta   90.00
_cell.angle_gamma   90.00
#
_symmetry.space_group_name_H-M   'P 1'
#
loop_
_entity.id
_entity.type
_entity.pdbx_description
1 polymer ?
#
loop_
_entity_poly.entity_id
_entity_poly.type
_entity_poly.pdbx_seq_one_letter_code
_entity_poly.pdbx_strand_id
1 'polypeptide(L)' 'MDRRHTSDEIVFEPDPVIEAYKQDVDRTLLRENLKLTPEQRLEKFVAFMAFLDGVRGAARRR' A
#
# COMPACT_ATOMS: atom_id res chain seq x y z
N MET A 1 23.13 -18.10 -11.57
CA MET A 1 21.85 -17.81 -10.92
C MET A 1 21.13 -16.75 -11.74
N ASP A 2 20.63 -17.14 -12.91
CA ASP A 2 19.92 -16.23 -13.83
C ASP A 2 18.48 -16.73 -13.94
N ARG A 3 17.59 -16.26 -13.04
CA ARG A 3 16.15 -16.40 -13.26
C ARG A 3 15.71 -15.17 -14.05
N ARG A 4 15.90 -15.22 -15.36
CA ARG A 4 15.10 -14.41 -16.28
C ARG A 4 13.65 -14.80 -16.07
N HIS A 5 12.91 -14.03 -15.27
CA HIS A 5 11.46 -14.01 -15.35
C HIS A 5 11.14 -13.29 -16.66
N THR A 6 11.13 -14.05 -17.75
CA THR A 6 10.45 -13.65 -18.96
C THR A 6 9.01 -13.37 -18.55
N SER A 7 8.52 -12.16 -18.83
CA SER A 7 7.13 -11.77 -18.62
C SER A 7 6.25 -12.57 -19.57
N ASP A 8 6.11 -13.87 -19.32
CA ASP A 8 4.99 -14.61 -19.86
C ASP A 8 3.74 -13.92 -19.33
N GLU A 9 2.81 -13.63 -20.22
CA GLU A 9 1.58 -12.93 -19.93
C GLU A 9 0.80 -13.74 -18.88
N ILE A 10 0.88 -13.34 -17.61
CA ILE A 10 0.24 -14.09 -16.53
C ILE A 10 -1.26 -13.82 -16.60
N VAL A 11 -1.97 -14.64 -17.36
CA VAL A 11 -3.42 -14.62 -17.46
C VAL A 11 -3.99 -15.31 -16.20
N PHE A 12 -4.59 -14.52 -15.32
CA PHE A 12 -5.35 -15.03 -14.18
C PHE A 12 -6.84 -14.92 -14.47
N GLU A 13 -7.50 -16.08 -14.60
CA GLU A 13 -8.96 -16.13 -14.58
C GLU A 13 -9.48 -15.64 -13.22
N PRO A 14 -10.51 -14.78 -13.16
CA PRO A 14 -11.08 -14.31 -11.91
C PRO A 14 -11.65 -15.48 -11.08
N ASP A 15 -11.09 -15.69 -9.89
CA ASP A 15 -11.61 -16.68 -8.94
C ASP A 15 -12.79 -16.09 -8.14
N PRO A 16 -13.96 -16.76 -8.11
CA PRO A 16 -15.16 -16.22 -7.48
C PRO A 16 -15.01 -16.00 -5.96
N VAL A 17 -14.21 -16.80 -5.27
CA VAL A 17 -13.91 -16.61 -3.84
C VAL A 17 -13.04 -15.38 -3.67
N ILE A 18 -12.00 -15.22 -4.50
CA ILE A 18 -11.13 -14.04 -4.43
C ILE A 18 -11.93 -12.77 -4.74
N GLU A 19 -12.77 -12.76 -5.79
CA GLU A 19 -13.62 -11.61 -6.12
C GLU A 19 -14.58 -11.24 -4.97
N ALA A 20 -15.19 -12.24 -4.31
CA ALA A 20 -16.09 -12.01 -3.19
C ALA A 20 -15.38 -11.28 -2.03
N TYR A 21 -14.17 -11.69 -1.65
CA TYR A 21 -13.41 -10.99 -0.60
C TYR A 21 -12.85 -9.63 -1.05
N LYS A 22 -12.64 -9.47 -2.36
CA LYS A 22 -12.07 -8.27 -2.96
C LYS A 22 -13.06 -7.12 -3.07
N GLN A 23 -14.36 -7.38 -3.08
CA GLN A 23 -15.39 -6.39 -3.40
C GLN A 23 -15.36 -5.18 -2.45
N ASP A 24 -15.07 -5.41 -1.17
CA ASP A 24 -15.11 -4.39 -0.12
C ASP A 24 -13.73 -3.76 0.17
N VAL A 25 -12.70 -4.16 -0.59
CA VAL A 25 -11.35 -3.63 -0.42
C VAL A 25 -11.19 -2.34 -1.21
N ASP A 26 -11.05 -1.21 -0.52
CA ASP A 26 -10.64 0.04 -1.15
C ASP A 26 -9.17 -0.04 -1.58
N ARG A 27 -8.94 -0.06 -2.90
CA ARG A 27 -7.60 -0.14 -3.51
C ARG A 27 -7.01 1.23 -3.84
N THR A 28 -7.69 2.33 -3.55
CA THR A 28 -7.26 3.68 -3.91
C THR A 28 -5.90 3.99 -3.29
N LEU A 29 -5.77 3.83 -1.97
CA LEU A 29 -4.50 4.07 -1.26
C LEU A 29 -3.39 3.09 -1.66
N LEU A 30 -3.73 1.83 -1.95
CA LEU A 30 -2.77 0.84 -2.41
C LEU A 30 -2.19 1.24 -3.77
N ARG A 31 -3.03 1.60 -4.73
CA ARG A 31 -2.60 2.04 -6.07
C ARG A 31 -1.78 3.32 -6.02
N GLU A 32 -2.18 4.30 -5.21
CA GLU A 32 -1.39 5.53 -5.06
C GLU A 32 -0.01 5.27 -4.46
N ASN A 33 0.11 4.40 -3.45
CA ASN A 33 1.40 4.06 -2.87
C ASN A 33 2.29 3.24 -3.83
N LEU A 34 1.71 2.42 -4.71
CA LEU A 34 2.47 1.64 -5.70
C LEU A 34 3.08 2.52 -6.80
N LYS A 35 2.56 3.73 -7.03
CA LYS A 35 3.16 4.72 -7.94
C LYS A 35 4.43 5.37 -7.39
N LEU A 36 4.64 5.31 -6.07
CA LEU A 36 5.76 5.94 -5.39
C LEU A 36 7.01 5.08 -5.43
N THR A 37 8.18 5.72 -5.49
CA THR A 37 9.46 5.03 -5.27
C THR A 37 9.59 4.56 -3.81
N PRO A 38 10.48 3.60 -3.51
CA PRO A 38 10.75 3.20 -2.14
C PRO A 38 11.09 4.38 -1.21
N GLU A 39 11.91 5.33 -1.67
CA GLU A 39 12.29 6.53 -0.90
C GLU A 39 11.06 7.38 -0.57
N GLN A 40 10.23 7.68 -1.58
CA GLN A 40 9.01 8.46 -1.41
C GLN A 40 8.02 7.81 -0.44
N ARG A 41 7.91 6.47 -0.45
CA ARG A 41 7.08 5.74 0.53
C ARG A 41 7.61 5.89 1.94
N LEU A 42 8.93 5.87 2.12
CA LEU A 42 9.57 6.05 3.43
C LEU A 42 9.36 7.47 3.95
N GLU A 43 9.56 8.49 3.12
CA GLU A 43 9.31 9.89 3.48
C GLU A 43 7.86 10.11 3.93
N LYS A 44 6.90 9.57 3.18
CA LYS A 44 5.48 9.62 3.51
C LYS A 44 5.17 8.95 4.85
N PHE A 45 5.82 7.81 5.15
CA PHE A 45 5.65 7.13 6.43
C PHE A 45 6.21 7.94 7.60
N VAL A 46 7.41 8.53 7.46
CA VAL A 46 8.01 9.38 8.49
C VAL A 46 7.12 10.60 8.78
N ALA A 47 6.61 11.27 7.74
CA ALA A 47 5.68 12.40 7.89
C ALA A 47 4.40 12.00 8.63
N PHE A 48 3.84 10.82 8.33
CA PHE A 48 2.67 10.30 9.02
C PHE A 48 2.94 10.03 10.51
N MET A 49 4.09 9.45 10.86
CA MET A 49 4.46 9.21 12.26
C MET A 49 4.61 10.52 13.04
N ALA A 50 5.24 11.54 12.45
CA ALA A 50 5.35 12.87 13.07
C ALA A 50 3.98 13.51 13.33
N PHE A 51 3.04 13.36 12.38
CA PHE A 51 1.66 13.82 12.56
C PHE A 51 0.97 13.11 13.74
N LEU A 52 1.08 11.78 13.83
CA LEU A 52 0.49 11.01 14.93
C LEU A 52 1.02 11.42 16.29
N ASP A 53 2.33 11.66 16.39
CA ASP A 53 2.94 12.11 17.64
C ASP A 53 2.46 13.51 18.03
N GLY A 54 2.24 14.40 17.05
CA GLY A 54 1.61 15.69 17.25
C GLY A 54 0.19 15.57 17.84
N VAL A 55 -0.63 14.69 17.26
CA VAL A 55 -2.01 14.42 17.75
C VAL A 55 -2.00 13.86 19.18
N ARG A 56 -1.13 12.88 19.45
CA ARG A 56 -0.98 12.28 20.79
C ARG A 56 -0.51 13.30 21.83
N GLY A 57 0.45 14.14 21.46
CA GLY A 57 0.93 15.21 22.32
C GLY A 57 -0.16 16.23 22.65
N ALA A 58 -1.01 16.58 21.69
CA ALA A 58 -2.14 17.48 21.90
C ALA A 58 -3.21 16.87 22.81
N ALA A 59 -3.49 15.56 22.68
CA ALA A 59 -4.43 14.85 23.56
C ALA A 59 -3.95 14.81 25.03
N ARG A 60 -2.63 14.70 25.28
CA ARG A 60 -2.06 14.64 26.62
C ARG A 60 -1.97 16.00 27.33
N ARG A 61 -2.11 17.11 26.61
CA ARG A 61 -2.08 18.49 27.16
C ARG A 61 -3.47 19.06 27.45
N ARG A 62 -4.53 18.29 27.20
CA ARG A 62 -5.92 18.60 27.58
C ARG A 62 -6.30 17.76 28.79
#